data_AF-A0A7X7RK81-F1
#
_entry.id   AF-A0A7X7RK81-F1
#
_cell.length_a   1.000
_cell.length_b   1.000
_cell.length_c   1.000
_cell.angle_alpha   90.00
_cell.angle_beta   90.00
_cell.angle_gamma   90.00
#
_symmetry.space_group_name_H-M   'P 1'
#
loop_
_entity.id
_entity.type
_entity.pdbx_description
1 polymer ?
#
loop_
_entity_poly.entity_id
_entity_poly.type
_entity_poly.pdbx_seq_one_letter_code
_entity_poly.pdbx_strand_id
1 'polypeptide(L)'
;MTVYYFHNNIRCLTCNKFERLTKEVLETSFAPQLAAGSLVFKPVNTDAKENAHFVKTYALTSKSVVLQRGDKHVNLDQIWTIIGQSDADFKSYIAKGITDFLADIPKTQDATTTATTW
;
A
#
# COMPACT_ATOMS: atom_id res chain seq x y z
N MET A 1 5.58 -7.12 1.28
CA MET A 1 4.75 -6.01 1.80
C MET A 1 3.55 -5.85 0.89
N THR A 2 2.47 -5.32 1.42
CA THR A 2 1.25 -5.06 0.64
C THR A 2 0.98 -3.56 0.64
N VAL A 3 0.72 -3.02 -0.55
CA VAL A 3 0.18 -1.67 -0.73
C VAL A 3 -1.30 -1.84 -1.02
N TYR A 4 -2.13 -1.57 -0.03
CA TYR A 4 -3.58 -1.61 -0.18
C TYR A 4 -4.10 -0.28 -0.71
N TYR A 5 -5.05 -0.33 -1.63
CA TYR A 5 -5.91 0.82 -1.95
C TYR A 5 -7.35 0.48 -1.57
N PHE A 6 -7.83 1.04 -0.46
CA PHE A 6 -9.17 0.79 0.04
C PHE A 6 -10.19 1.70 -0.64
N HIS A 7 -11.23 1.10 -1.20
CA HIS A 7 -12.36 1.79 -1.80
C HIS A 7 -13.69 1.15 -1.43
N ASN A 8 -14.79 1.80 -1.82
CA ASN A 8 -16.15 1.26 -1.69
C ASN A 8 -16.73 1.04 -3.09
N ASN A 9 -17.98 0.60 -3.19
CA ASN A 9 -18.66 0.36 -4.47
C ASN A 9 -18.75 1.61 -5.34
N ILE A 10 -18.93 2.77 -4.71
CA ILE A 10 -19.10 4.05 -5.42
C ILE A 10 -17.73 4.64 -5.76
N ARG A 11 -17.34 4.51 -7.03
CA ARG A 11 -16.05 5.00 -7.53
C ARG A 11 -16.22 6.29 -8.34
N CYS A 12 -15.80 7.42 -7.77
CA CYS A 12 -15.72 8.68 -8.50
C CYS A 12 -14.41 8.82 -9.29
N LEU A 13 -14.29 9.88 -10.10
CA LEU A 13 -13.09 10.20 -10.86
C LEU A 13 -11.82 10.22 -9.98
N THR A 14 -11.90 10.83 -8.80
CA THR A 14 -10.78 10.90 -7.84
C THR A 14 -10.41 9.52 -7.30
N CYS A 15 -11.38 8.62 -7.07
CA CYS A 15 -11.10 7.24 -6.64
C CYS A 15 -10.29 6.49 -7.70
N ASN A 16 -10.69 6.62 -8.96
CA ASN A 16 -9.95 6.02 -10.07
C ASN A 16 -8.56 6.65 -10.23
N LYS A 17 -8.45 7.95 -9.98
CA LYS A 17 -7.19 8.69 -10.01
C LYS A 17 -6.21 8.21 -8.93
N PHE A 18 -6.66 8.01 -7.69
CA PHE A 18 -5.84 7.46 -6.61
C PHE A 18 -5.25 6.09 -6.98
N GLU A 19 -6.09 5.17 -7.45
CA GLU A 19 -5.65 3.83 -7.82
C GLU A 19 -4.63 3.88 -8.96
N ARG A 20 -4.96 4.60 -10.04
CA ARG A 20 -4.09 4.74 -11.22
C ARG A 20 -2.72 5.30 -10.84
N LEU A 21 -2.68 6.43 -10.13
CA LEU A 21 -1.41 7.08 -9.78
C LEU A 21 -0.59 6.25 -8.81
N THR A 22 -1.24 5.56 -7.86
CA THR A 22 -0.55 4.62 -6.97
C THR A 22 0.07 3.49 -7.78
N LYS A 23 -0.69 2.86 -8.69
CA LYS A 23 -0.20 1.80 -9.57
C LYS A 23 0.97 2.25 -10.44
N GLU A 24 0.89 3.43 -11.04
CA GLU A 24 1.98 4.01 -11.83
C GLU A 24 3.27 4.19 -11.02
N VAL A 25 3.18 4.62 -9.75
CA VAL A 25 4.36 4.71 -8.87
C VAL A 25 4.98 3.34 -8.66
N LEU A 26 4.15 2.32 -8.38
CA LEU A 26 4.63 0.97 -8.16
C LEU A 26 5.33 0.41 -9.41
N GLU A 27 4.73 0.59 -10.58
CA GLU A 27 5.24 0.08 -11.86
C GLU A 27 6.52 0.81 -12.33
N THR A 28 6.70 2.08 -11.95
CA THR A 28 7.86 2.87 -12.40
C THR A 28 9.01 2.89 -11.40
N SER A 29 8.70 3.03 -10.10
CA SER A 29 9.68 3.24 -9.05
C SER A 29 9.97 1.98 -8.23
N PHE A 30 9.08 0.99 -8.29
CA PHE A 30 9.18 -0.25 -7.52
C PHE A 30 8.99 -1.51 -8.39
N ALA A 31 9.25 -1.40 -9.70
CA ALA A 31 9.16 -2.51 -10.65
C ALA A 31 9.95 -3.76 -10.21
N PRO A 32 11.20 -3.66 -9.72
CA PRO A 32 11.93 -4.84 -9.25
C PRO A 32 11.22 -5.54 -8.08
N GLN A 33 10.66 -4.79 -7.14
CA GLN A 33 9.97 -5.32 -5.97
C GLN A 33 8.64 -5.98 -6.35
N LEU A 34 7.91 -5.40 -7.32
CA LEU A 34 6.72 -5.99 -7.93
C LEU A 34 7.07 -7.31 -8.64
N ALA A 35 8.10 -7.31 -9.49
CA ALA A 35 8.52 -8.49 -10.24
C ALA A 35 8.98 -9.64 -9.31
N ALA A 36 9.64 -9.29 -8.20
CA ALA A 36 10.05 -10.26 -7.18
C ALA A 36 8.92 -10.70 -6.23
N GLY A 37 7.72 -10.11 -6.33
CA GLY A 37 6.60 -10.37 -5.40
C GLY A 37 6.82 -9.87 -3.96
N SER A 38 7.93 -9.16 -3.71
CA SER A 38 8.26 -8.59 -2.39
C SER A 38 7.40 -7.35 -2.06
N LEU A 39 6.80 -6.73 -3.07
CA LEU A 39 5.75 -5.73 -2.97
C LEU A 39 4.55 -6.19 -3.82
N VAL A 40 3.34 -6.12 -3.26
CA VAL A 40 2.09 -6.44 -3.97
C VAL A 40 1.11 -5.29 -3.84
N PHE A 41 0.46 -4.90 -4.94
CA PHE A 41 -0.63 -3.92 -4.94
C PHE A 41 -1.99 -4.63 -4.83
N LYS A 42 -2.85 -4.18 -3.91
CA LYS A 42 -4.18 -4.75 -3.70
C LYS A 42 -5.25 -3.65 -3.57
N PRO A 43 -5.98 -3.33 -4.63
CA PRO A 43 -7.25 -2.63 -4.53
C PRO A 43 -8.25 -3.51 -3.74
N VAL A 44 -8.91 -2.95 -2.73
CA VAL A 44 -9.85 -3.68 -1.87
C VAL A 44 -11.13 -2.88 -1.72
N ASN A 45 -12.25 -3.52 -2.10
CA ASN A 45 -13.59 -3.00 -1.87
C ASN A 45 -14.06 -3.34 -0.44
N THR A 46 -14.20 -2.35 0.43
CA THR A 46 -14.62 -2.53 1.83
C THR A 46 -16.13 -2.72 2.00
N ASP A 47 -16.93 -2.50 0.95
CA ASP A 47 -18.37 -2.80 0.99
C ASP A 47 -18.64 -4.32 0.84
N ALA A 48 -17.66 -5.07 0.31
CA ALA A 48 -17.74 -6.52 0.25
C ALA A 48 -17.62 -7.10 1.68
N LYS A 49 -18.54 -8.02 2.04
CA LYS A 49 -18.68 -8.53 3.41
C LYS A 49 -17.38 -9.14 3.95
N GLU A 50 -16.65 -9.85 3.09
CA GLU A 50 -15.36 -10.46 3.38
C GLU A 50 -14.27 -9.42 3.74
N ASN A 51 -14.39 -8.19 3.25
CA ASN A 51 -13.40 -7.12 3.43
C ASN A 51 -13.82 -6.07 4.48
N ALA A 52 -15.06 -6.10 4.96
CA ALA A 52 -15.59 -5.11 5.90
C ALA A 52 -14.76 -5.00 7.20
N HIS A 53 -14.06 -6.08 7.59
CA HIS A 53 -13.18 -6.10 8.75
C HIS A 53 -12.03 -5.09 8.65
N PHE A 54 -11.53 -4.78 7.44
CA PHE A 54 -10.41 -3.87 7.23
C PHE A 54 -10.71 -2.44 7.68
N VAL A 55 -11.98 -2.02 7.65
CA VAL A 55 -12.40 -0.70 8.15
C VAL A 55 -12.03 -0.53 9.61
N LYS A 56 -12.24 -1.58 10.42
CA LYS A 56 -11.86 -1.58 11.83
C LYS A 56 -10.36 -1.77 12.01
N THR A 57 -9.76 -2.72 11.29
CA THR A 57 -8.32 -3.04 11.39
C THR A 57 -7.42 -1.82 11.15
N TYR A 58 -7.77 -0.99 10.16
CA TYR A 58 -6.97 0.17 9.77
C TYR A 58 -7.62 1.51 10.11
N ALA A 59 -8.67 1.51 10.93
CA ALA A 59 -9.45 2.69 11.32
C ALA A 59 -9.82 3.59 10.11
N LEU A 60 -10.28 2.98 9.02
CA LEU A 60 -10.54 3.67 7.76
C LEU A 60 -11.78 4.56 7.89
N THR A 61 -11.60 5.86 7.66
CA THR A 61 -12.71 6.83 7.61
C THR A 61 -13.12 7.17 6.18
N SER A 62 -12.27 6.87 5.19
CA SER A 62 -12.50 7.15 3.78
C SER A 62 -11.64 6.25 2.87
N LYS A 63 -11.51 6.59 1.59
CA LYS A 63 -10.55 5.96 0.68
C LYS A 63 -9.14 6.13 1.25
N SER A 64 -8.29 5.12 1.16
CA SER A 64 -6.98 5.17 1.78
C SER A 64 -5.97 4.31 1.04
N VAL A 65 -4.71 4.73 1.06
CA VAL A 65 -3.57 3.89 0.67
C VAL A 65 -2.86 3.47 1.95
N VAL A 66 -2.83 2.17 2.23
CA VAL A 66 -2.22 1.60 3.44
C VAL A 66 -1.04 0.72 3.05
N LEU A 67 0.09 0.94 3.71
CA LEU A 67 1.29 0.12 3.58
C LEU A 67 1.30 -0.89 4.72
N GLN A 68 1.54 -2.17 4.42
CA GLN A 68 1.55 -3.23 5.44
C GLN A 68 2.67 -4.25 5.20
N ARG A 69 3.34 -4.66 6.29
CA ARG A 69 4.25 -5.82 6.31
C ARG A 69 4.25 -6.43 7.72
N GLY A 70 3.85 -7.71 7.82
CA GLY A 70 3.62 -8.33 9.12
C GLY A 70 2.56 -7.56 9.90
N ASP A 71 2.81 -7.29 11.18
CA ASP A 71 1.88 -6.51 12.02
C ASP A 71 2.01 -4.99 11.83
N LYS A 72 3.08 -4.55 11.17
CA LYS A 72 3.35 -3.13 10.94
C LYS A 72 2.52 -2.62 9.77
N HIS A 73 1.85 -1.48 9.97
CA HIS A 73 1.15 -0.78 8.91
C HIS A 73 1.19 0.74 9.09
N VAL A 74 1.02 1.47 7.98
CA VAL A 74 0.91 2.93 7.94
C VAL A 74 -0.19 3.31 6.96
N ASN A 75 -1.11 4.18 7.36
CA ASN A 75 -2.05 4.83 6.45
C ASN A 75 -1.41 6.11 5.90
N LEU A 76 -1.37 6.25 4.58
CA LEU A 76 -0.96 7.49 3.92
C LEU A 76 -2.15 8.47 3.95
N ASP A 77 -2.29 9.16 5.07
CA ASP A 77 -3.46 9.95 5.44
C ASP A 77 -3.63 11.26 4.64
N GLN A 78 -2.57 11.74 3.95
CA GLN A 78 -2.61 12.99 3.18
C GLN A 78 -3.07 12.82 1.73
N ILE A 79 -3.52 11.64 1.30
CA ILE A 79 -3.87 11.42 -0.11
C ILE A 79 -4.93 12.40 -0.62
N TRP A 80 -5.92 12.76 0.20
CA TRP A 80 -6.98 13.70 -0.17
C TRP A 80 -6.50 15.14 -0.28
N THR A 81 -5.52 15.53 0.55
CA THR A 81 -4.90 16.86 0.50
C THR A 81 -4.04 17.00 -0.75
N ILE A 82 -3.26 15.97 -1.07
CA ILE A 82 -2.20 16.05 -2.09
C ILE A 82 -2.75 15.85 -3.50
N ILE A 83 -3.82 15.05 -3.69
CA ILE A 83 -4.39 14.79 -5.01
C ILE A 83 -4.94 16.04 -5.72
N GLY A 84 -5.26 17.08 -4.94
CA GLY A 84 -5.70 18.38 -5.44
C GLY A 84 -4.57 19.32 -5.85
N GLN A 85 -3.31 19.00 -5.49
CA GLN A 85 -2.15 19.83 -5.81
C GLN A 85 -1.62 19.51 -7.20
N SER A 86 -1.11 18.29 -7.41
CA SER A 86 -0.73 17.79 -8.73
C SER A 86 -0.58 16.26 -8.73
N ASP A 87 -0.60 15.65 -9.93
CA ASP A 87 -0.30 14.22 -10.08
C ASP A 87 1.15 13.92 -9.65
N ALA A 88 2.09 14.85 -9.88
CA ALA A 88 3.49 14.68 -9.51
C ALA A 88 3.71 14.69 -7.99
N ASP A 89 3.05 15.60 -7.27
CA ASP A 89 3.13 15.66 -5.81
C ASP A 89 2.52 14.41 -5.18
N PHE A 90 1.38 13.96 -5.72
CA PHE A 90 0.75 12.72 -5.27
C PHE A 90 1.69 11.53 -5.46
N LYS A 91 2.26 11.36 -6.65
CA LYS A 91 3.20 10.27 -6.93
C LYS A 91 4.42 10.33 -6.01
N SER A 92 4.98 11.51 -5.79
CA SER A 92 6.13 11.73 -4.91
C SER A 92 5.81 11.36 -3.46
N TYR A 93 4.63 11.73 -2.97
CA TYR A 93 4.15 11.36 -1.65
C TYR A 93 4.01 9.85 -1.46
N ILE A 94 3.38 9.15 -2.43
CA ILE A 94 3.26 7.69 -2.39
C ILE A 94 4.65 7.03 -2.42
N ALA A 95 5.53 7.46 -3.33
CA ALA A 95 6.87 6.89 -3.47
C ALA A 95 7.71 7.08 -2.20
N LYS A 96 7.65 8.28 -1.60
CA LYS A 96 8.30 8.58 -0.33
C LYS A 96 7.76 7.70 0.79
N GLY A 97 6.44 7.60 0.95
CA GLY A 97 5.82 6.77 1.98
C GLY A 97 6.25 5.31 1.90
N ILE A 98 6.31 4.74 0.69
CA ILE A 98 6.79 3.36 0.48
C ILE A 98 8.27 3.23 0.82
N THR A 99 9.10 4.18 0.38
CA THR A 99 10.55 4.17 0.63
C THR A 99 10.86 4.25 2.12
N ASP A 100 10.22 5.17 2.84
CA ASP A 100 10.38 5.34 4.28
C ASP A 100 9.91 4.07 5.02
N PHE A 101 8.75 3.52 4.64
CA PHE A 101 8.22 2.31 5.24
C PHE A 101 9.17 1.12 5.08
N LEU A 102 9.78 0.97 3.91
CA LEU A 102 10.78 -0.06 3.62
C LEU A 102 12.08 0.12 4.41
N ALA A 103 12.52 1.36 4.62
CA ALA A 103 13.73 1.67 5.38
C ALA A 103 13.54 1.41 6.88
N ASP A 104 12.35 1.68 7.41
CA ASP A 104 11.99 1.48 8.81
C ASP A 104 11.66 0.01 9.16
N ILE A 105 11.82 -0.91 8.21
CA ILE A 105 11.73 -2.36 8.47
C ILE A 105 13.16 -2.91 8.61
N PRO A 106 13.51 -3.54 9.75
CA PRO A 106 14.78 -4.24 9.90
C PRO A 106 14.98 -5.23 8.74
N LYS A 107 16.11 -5.11 8.03
CA LYS A 107 16.48 -6.04 6.96
C LYS A 107 17.02 -7.33 7.60
N THR A 108 16.14 -8.25 7.97
CA THR A 108 16.46 -9.67 8.30
C THR A 108 15.12 -10.41 8.40
N GLN A 109 14.89 -11.54 7.75
CA GLN A 109 15.71 -12.75 7.84
C GLN A 109 16.01 -13.32 6.46
N ASP A 110 17.27 -13.23 6.05
CA ASP A 110 17.85 -14.22 5.15
C ASP A 110 17.85 -15.59 5.84
N ALA A 111 17.70 -16.64 5.03
CA ALA A 111 17.59 -18.02 5.42
C ALA A 111 18.58 -18.45 6.53
N THR A 112 18.06 -19.11 7.57
CA THR A 112 18.85 -20.10 8.31
C THR A 112 18.05 -21.38 8.36
N THR A 113 18.27 -22.20 7.34
CA THR A 113 18.11 -23.65 7.43
C THR A 113 19.09 -24.14 8.49
N THR A 114 18.64 -24.39 9.70
CA THR A 114 19.32 -25.33 10.59
C THR A 114 18.59 -26.65 10.50
N ALA A 115 19.10 -27.50 9.59
CA ALA A 115 18.99 -28.93 9.77
C ALA A 115 19.59 -29.29 11.13
N THR A 116 18.84 -30.00 11.96
CA THR A 116 19.42 -30.73 13.09
C THR A 116 18.75 -32.09 13.13
N THR A 117 19.44 -33.03 12.48
CA THR A 117 19.49 -34.45 12.82
C THR A 117 19.76 -34.61 14.31
N TRP A 118 18.94 -35.39 15.01
CA TRP A 118 19.32 -36.55 15.86
C TRP A 118 18.07 -37.38 16.13
#